data_AF-A0A1Y2B3Z2-F1
#
_entry.id   AF-A0A1Y2B3Z2-F1
#
_cell.length_a   1.000
_cell.length_b   1.000
_cell.length_c   1.000
_cell.angle_alpha   90.00
_cell.angle_beta   90.00
_cell.angle_gamma   90.00
#
_symmetry.space_group_name_H-M   'P 1'
#
loop_
_entity.id
_entity.type
_entity.pdbx_description
1 polymer ?
#
loop_
_entity_poly.entity_id
_entity_poly.type
_entity_poly.pdbx_seq_one_letter_code
_entity_poly.pdbx_strand_id
1 'polypeptide(L)'
;MKEMQILIKFLEMHLKNFFIQEVPQPHTFWKRLGGAAGIVLGFILMNVPGAVACGIAGTKLGEIRNNKGCSVYDAFKKLDRDKKAEILSQLTKEVVQHTINLKE
;
A
#
# COMPACT_ATOMS: atom_id res chain seq x y z
N MET A 1 -18.00 -7.17 -28.96
CA MET A 1 -18.48 -6.38 -27.80
C MET A 1 -18.85 -7.23 -26.58
N LYS A 2 -19.47 -8.42 -26.72
CA LYS A 2 -19.87 -9.27 -25.57
C LYS A 2 -18.70 -9.97 -24.86
N GLU A 3 -17.74 -10.51 -25.63
CA GLU A 3 -16.50 -11.13 -25.11
C GLU A 3 -15.65 -10.18 -24.24
N MET A 4 -15.54 -8.92 -24.67
CA MET A 4 -14.78 -7.90 -23.95
C MET A 4 -15.41 -7.55 -22.59
N GLN A 5 -16.75 -7.58 -22.49
CA GLN A 5 -17.47 -7.38 -21.22
C GLN A 5 -17.35 -8.58 -20.26
N ILE A 6 -17.24 -9.79 -20.80
CA ILE A 6 -17.01 -11.02 -20.01
C ILE A 6 -15.61 -11.00 -19.40
N LEU A 7 -14.59 -10.62 -20.17
CA LEU A 7 -13.22 -10.45 -19.67
C LEU A 7 -13.10 -9.37 -18.60
N ILE A 8 -13.81 -8.25 -18.76
CA ILE A 8 -13.87 -7.18 -17.76
C ILE A 8 -14.53 -7.66 -16.46
N LYS A 9 -15.67 -8.37 -16.54
CA LYS A 9 -16.33 -8.96 -15.36
C LYS A 9 -15.52 -10.07 -14.69
N PHE A 10 -14.85 -10.91 -15.48
CA PHE A 10 -13.99 -11.99 -15.00
C PHE A 10 -12.77 -11.43 -14.24
N LEU A 11 -12.17 -10.37 -14.77
CA LEU A 11 -11.05 -9.68 -14.13
C LEU A 11 -11.49 -8.94 -12.85
N GLU A 12 -12.62 -8.24 -12.86
CA GLU A 12 -13.20 -7.62 -11.66
C GLU A 12 -13.49 -8.66 -10.56
N MET A 13 -14.02 -9.83 -10.94
CA MET A 13 -14.39 -10.88 -10.01
C MET A 13 -13.15 -11.51 -9.35
N HIS A 14 -12.06 -11.70 -10.10
CA HIS A 14 -10.82 -12.23 -9.53
C HIS A 14 -10.06 -11.21 -8.67
N LEU A 15 -10.13 -9.92 -9.01
CA LEU A 15 -9.45 -8.86 -8.26
C LEU A 15 -10.19 -8.49 -6.96
N LYS A 16 -11.54 -8.53 -6.95
CA LYS A 16 -12.36 -8.26 -5.76
C LYS A 16 -12.12 -9.24 -4.62
N ASN A 17 -11.84 -10.52 -4.93
CA ASN A 17 -11.58 -11.53 -3.92
C ASN A 17 -10.22 -11.38 -3.21
N PHE A 18 -9.30 -10.56 -3.74
CA PHE A 18 -7.94 -10.48 -3.21
C PHE A 18 -7.69 -9.29 -2.25
N PHE A 19 -8.57 -8.28 -2.20
CA PHE A 19 -8.34 -7.04 -1.43
C PHE A 19 -9.54 -6.62 -0.59
N ILE A 20 -9.81 -7.36 0.47
CA ILE A 20 -10.58 -6.87 1.61
C ILE A 20 -9.56 -6.50 2.68
N GLN A 21 -9.31 -5.20 2.90
CA GLN A 21 -8.88 -4.65 4.19
C GLN A 21 -9.16 -3.15 4.21
N GLU A 22 -10.15 -2.79 5.03
CA GLU A 22 -10.63 -1.43 5.27
C GLU A 22 -9.80 -0.73 6.35
N VAL A 23 -9.36 0.50 6.06
CA VAL A 23 -9.17 1.56 7.06
C VAL A 23 -9.58 2.89 6.40
N PRO A 24 -10.57 3.63 6.93
CA PRO A 24 -10.95 4.95 6.40
C PRO A 24 -9.81 5.95 6.59
N GLN A 25 -9.03 6.21 5.53
CA GLN A 25 -7.97 7.21 5.51
C GLN A 25 -8.33 8.26 4.42
N PRO A 26 -8.46 9.56 4.75
CA PRO A 26 -9.04 10.57 3.85
C PRO A 26 -8.10 11.00 2.71
N HIS A 27 -6.80 10.67 2.77
CA HIS A 27 -5.84 11.07 1.73
C HIS A 27 -5.99 10.16 0.51
N THR A 28 -6.52 10.71 -0.59
CA THR A 28 -6.72 10.00 -1.87
C THR A 28 -5.63 10.31 -2.90
N PHE A 29 -4.55 10.99 -2.49
CA PHE A 29 -3.51 11.48 -3.39
C PHE A 29 -2.78 10.34 -4.12
N TRP A 30 -2.18 9.41 -3.37
CA TRP A 30 -1.45 8.28 -3.94
C TRP A 30 -2.36 7.25 -4.62
N LYS A 31 -3.63 7.14 -4.22
CA LYS A 31 -4.65 6.37 -4.93
C LYS A 31 -4.84 6.86 -6.37
N ARG A 32 -5.04 8.17 -6.55
CA ARG A 32 -5.21 8.76 -7.90
C ARG A 32 -3.94 8.66 -8.73
N LEU A 33 -2.79 8.86 -8.10
CA LEU A 33 -1.49 8.83 -8.76
C LEU A 33 -1.10 7.40 -9.19
N GLY A 34 -1.33 6.41 -8.32
CA GLY A 34 -1.16 5.00 -8.63
C GLY A 34 -2.14 4.51 -9.69
N GLY A 35 -3.39 4.97 -9.66
CA GLY A 35 -4.37 4.68 -10.70
C GLY A 35 -3.97 5.23 -12.06
N ALA A 36 -3.57 6.51 -12.12
CA ALA A 36 -3.12 7.15 -13.35
C ALA A 36 -1.87 6.45 -13.93
N ALA A 37 -0.86 6.17 -13.10
CA ALA A 37 0.35 5.45 -13.52
C ALA A 37 0.04 4.03 -13.99
N GLY A 38 -0.86 3.34 -13.28
CA GLY A 38 -1.33 2.00 -13.65
C GLY A 38 -2.06 1.97 -15.00
N ILE A 39 -2.92 2.95 -15.27
CA ILE A 39 -3.59 3.07 -16.57
C ILE A 39 -2.58 3.24 -17.70
N VAL A 40 -1.61 4.14 -17.53
CA VAL A 40 -0.60 4.43 -18.55
C VAL A 40 0.28 3.21 -18.82
N LEU A 41 0.78 2.54 -17.78
CA LEU A 41 1.61 1.35 -17.94
C LEU A 41 0.84 0.15 -18.49
N GLY A 42 -0.41 -0.04 -18.06
CA GLY A 42 -1.28 -1.07 -18.58
C GLY A 42 -1.62 -0.87 -20.05
N PHE A 43 -1.82 0.38 -20.48
CA PHE A 43 -2.06 0.71 -21.87
C PHE A 43 -0.86 0.38 -22.76
N ILE A 44 0.36 0.61 -22.27
CA ILE A 44 1.60 0.28 -22.99
C ILE A 44 1.73 -1.24 -23.16
N LEU A 45 1.39 -2.03 -22.14
CA LEU A 45 1.60 -3.47 -22.15
C LEU A 45 0.52 -4.25 -22.91
N MET A 46 -0.75 -3.87 -22.77
CA MET A 46 -1.89 -4.63 -23.33
C MET A 46 -3.01 -3.72 -23.85
N ASN A 47 -2.73 -2.48 -24.24
CA ASN A 47 -3.71 -1.53 -24.79
C ASN A 47 -4.87 -1.30 -23.79
N VAL A 48 -6.10 -1.09 -24.28
CA VAL A 48 -7.30 -0.83 -23.47
C VAL A 48 -7.52 -1.85 -22.32
N PRO A 49 -7.48 -3.18 -22.53
CA PRO A 49 -7.69 -4.13 -21.43
C PRO A 49 -6.57 -4.07 -20.38
N GLY A 50 -5.32 -3.84 -20.80
CA GLY A 50 -4.21 -3.64 -19.87
C GLY A 50 -4.36 -2.37 -19.04
N ALA A 51 -4.80 -1.28 -19.67
CA ALA A 51 -5.00 0.01 -19.01
C ALA A 51 -6.04 -0.08 -17.88
N VAL A 52 -7.14 -0.79 -18.11
CA VAL A 52 -8.19 -0.99 -17.10
C VAL A 52 -7.69 -1.87 -15.96
N ALA A 53 -7.03 -2.98 -16.28
CA ALA A 53 -6.48 -3.92 -15.29
C ALA A 53 -5.47 -3.25 -14.36
N CYS A 54 -4.45 -2.60 -14.95
CA CYS A 54 -3.40 -1.95 -14.19
C CYS A 54 -3.87 -0.64 -13.54
N GLY A 55 -4.88 0.03 -14.09
CA GLY A 55 -5.51 1.18 -13.44
C GLY A 55 -6.17 0.81 -12.11
N ILE A 56 -6.97 -0.26 -12.09
CA ILE A 56 -7.63 -0.72 -10.86
C ILE A 56 -6.56 -1.20 -9.86
N ALA A 57 -5.60 -2.02 -10.29
CA ALA A 57 -4.51 -2.48 -9.43
C ALA A 57 -3.66 -1.31 -8.88
N GLY A 58 -3.38 -0.30 -9.71
CA GLY A 58 -2.61 0.89 -9.34
C GLY A 58 -3.32 1.78 -8.32
N THR A 59 -4.64 1.95 -8.43
CA THR A 59 -5.41 2.69 -7.40
C THR A 59 -5.34 2.01 -6.04
N LYS A 60 -5.38 0.68 -6.00
CA LYS A 60 -5.29 -0.12 -4.78
C LYS A 60 -3.88 -0.12 -4.18
N LEU A 61 -2.83 -0.14 -4.99
CA LEU A 61 -1.44 0.03 -4.52
C LEU A 61 -1.20 1.41 -3.90
N GLY A 62 -1.82 2.45 -4.46
CA GLY A 62 -1.82 3.80 -3.91
C GLY A 62 -2.56 3.90 -2.57
N GLU A 63 -3.64 3.15 -2.39
CA GLU A 63 -4.33 2.99 -1.09
C GLU A 63 -3.43 2.28 -0.07
N ILE A 64 -2.69 1.23 -0.46
CA ILE A 64 -1.77 0.52 0.44
C ILE A 64 -0.66 1.44 0.96
N ARG A 65 -0.06 2.27 0.09
CA ARG A 65 0.92 3.29 0.50
C ARG A 65 0.34 4.23 1.55
N ASN A 66 -0.90 4.64 1.35
CA ASN A 66 -1.60 5.55 2.24
C ASN A 66 -2.02 4.92 3.57
N ASN A 67 -2.42 3.65 3.55
CA ASN A 67 -2.82 2.90 4.74
C ASN A 67 -1.63 2.59 5.65
N LYS A 68 -0.42 2.44 5.09
CA LYS A 68 0.83 2.37 5.87
C LYS A 68 1.29 3.74 6.39
N GLY A 69 0.60 4.82 6.01
CA GLY A 69 0.99 6.21 6.23
C GLY A 69 0.65 6.81 7.59
N CYS A 70 0.66 6.04 8.68
CA CYS A 70 1.07 6.66 9.95
C CYS A 70 2.59 6.81 9.84
N SER A 71 3.08 8.04 9.69
CA SER A 71 4.51 8.26 9.87
C SER A 71 4.86 7.72 11.26
N VAL A 72 5.97 7.00 11.39
CA VAL A 72 6.45 6.51 12.70
C VAL A 72 6.46 7.66 13.70
N TYR A 73 6.79 8.86 13.22
CA TYR A 73 6.70 10.11 13.96
C TYR A 73 5.30 10.48 14.46
N ASP A 74 4.25 10.39 13.64
CA ASP A 74 2.86 10.67 14.08
C ASP A 74 2.35 9.66 15.10
N ALA A 75 2.71 8.38 14.94
CA ALA A 75 2.44 7.37 15.96
C ALA A 75 3.18 7.69 17.26
N PHE A 76 4.49 7.99 17.18
CA PHE A 76 5.34 8.34 18.32
C PHE A 76 4.92 9.64 19.01
N LYS A 77 4.34 10.59 18.27
CA LYS A 77 3.85 11.86 18.80
C LYS A 77 2.57 11.67 19.62
N LYS A 78 1.71 10.71 19.23
CA LYS A 78 0.46 10.35 19.92
C LYS A 78 0.64 9.48 21.18
N LEU A 79 1.84 8.94 21.40
CA LEU A 79 2.14 8.13 22.59
C LEU A 79 2.31 9.00 23.85
N ASP A 80 1.82 8.48 24.98
CA ASP A 80 2.02 9.07 26.31
C ASP A 80 3.51 8.98 26.73
N ARG A 81 3.95 9.89 27.61
CA ARG A 81 5.38 10.13 27.89
C ARG A 81 6.11 8.88 28.40
N ASP A 82 5.42 8.04 29.19
CA ASP A 82 5.96 6.80 29.73
C ASP A 82 6.19 5.72 28.65
N LYS A 83 5.25 5.59 27.70
CA LYS A 83 5.39 4.62 26.60
C LYS A 83 6.50 4.98 25.62
N LYS A 84 6.85 6.26 25.48
CA LYS A 84 7.99 6.68 24.65
C LYS A 84 9.31 6.19 25.22
N ALA A 85 9.49 6.25 26.54
CA ALA A 85 10.69 5.79 27.22
C ALA A 85 10.85 4.27 27.10
N GLU A 86 9.75 3.53 27.20
CA GLU A 86 9.74 2.07 27.01
C GLU A 86 10.15 1.68 25.58
N ILE A 87 9.58 2.31 24.56
CA ILE A 87 9.95 2.05 23.16
C ILE A 87 11.42 2.41 22.91
N LEU A 88 11.92 3.51 23.49
CA LEU A 88 13.34 3.89 23.36
C LEU A 88 14.27 2.85 24.00
N SER A 89 13.89 2.29 25.15
CA SER A 89 14.63 1.23 25.85
C SER A 89 14.66 -0.07 25.04
N GLN A 90 13.53 -0.46 24.45
CA GLN A 90 13.45 -1.64 23.58
C GLN A 90 14.23 -1.45 22.27
N LEU A 91 14.12 -0.29 21.62
CA LEU A 91 14.90 0.02 20.40
C LEU A 91 16.41 -0.02 20.67
N THR A 92 16.83 0.52 21.81
CA THR A 92 18.24 0.54 22.19
C THR A 92 18.76 -0.89 22.38
N LYS A 93 17.99 -1.78 23.00
CA LYS A 93 18.36 -3.19 23.15
C LYS A 93 18.49 -3.87 21.79
N GLU A 94 17.52 -3.70 20.90
CA GLU A 94 17.54 -4.29 19.57
C GLU A 94 18.72 -3.80 18.71
N VAL A 95 18.95 -2.48 18.65
CA VAL A 95 20.07 -1.91 17.88
C VAL A 95 21.41 -2.38 18.44
N VAL A 96 21.57 -2.37 19.76
CA VAL A 96 22.79 -2.84 20.42
C VAL A 96 23.03 -4.31 20.12
N GLN A 97 22.03 -5.19 20.31
CA GLN A 97 22.13 -6.61 19.97
C GLN A 97 22.50 -6.82 18.49
N HIS A 98 21.91 -6.06 17.59
CA HIS A 98 22.19 -6.15 16.16
C HIS A 98 23.62 -5.69 15.82
N THR A 99 24.18 -4.69 16.51
CA THR A 99 25.61 -4.32 16.37
C THR A 99 26.57 -5.32 16.99
N ILE A 100 26.16 -6.05 18.03
CA ILE A 100 27.02 -7.07 18.66
C ILE A 100 27.09 -8.32 17.77
N ASN A 101 25.97 -8.75 17.18
CA ASN A 101 25.91 -9.88 16.24
C ASN A 101 26.62 -9.63 14.90
N LEU A 102 26.82 -8.37 14.51
CA LEU A 102 27.60 -8.02 13.30
C LEU A 102 29.12 -7.98 13.56
N LYS A 103 29.56 -8.19 14.81
CA LYS A 103 30.97 -8.16 15.22
C LYS A 103 31.56 -9.54 15.51
N GLU A 104 30.78 -10.61 15.35
CA GLU A 104 31.26 -12.01 15.23
C GLU A 104 31.33 -12.44 13.77
#